data_AF-A0AAF0V192-F1
#
_entry.id   AF-A0AAF0V192-F1
#
_cell.length_a   1.000
_cell.length_b   1.000
_cell.length_c   1.000
_cell.angle_alpha   90.00
_cell.angle_beta   90.00
_cell.angle_gamma   90.00
#
_symmetry.space_group_name_H-M   'P 1'
#
loop_
_entity.id
_entity.type
_entity.pdbx_description
1 polymer ?
#
loop_
_entity_poly.entity_id
_entity_poly.type
_entity_poly.pdbx_seq_one_letter_code
_entity_poly.pdbx_strand_id
1 'polypeptide(L)'
;MTRKTCCCYSLDAHGIKFSPCQQFSYCRVRKMVHMARNMRVPPNSASLAEAKKRTLEFFRMCCRSIPEIMEIYNLYDVVSPSQLRSAVAAEVRKNSNVTNPKVIDMLLFKGMEELKNCVDHSKQRHHLVGKYVVGNQGLVQDLGHKDWGSSNFLKDFYSSNYF
;
A
#
# COMPACT_ATOMS: atom_id res chain seq x y z
N MET A 1 -27.24 -28.70 -2.28
CA MET A 1 -25.89 -28.11 -2.23
C MET A 1 -25.97 -26.80 -1.44
N THR A 2 -25.56 -26.87 -0.17
CA THR A 2 -25.96 -25.99 0.93
C THR A 2 -25.20 -24.66 0.93
N ARG A 3 -25.93 -23.54 0.95
CA ARG A 3 -25.39 -22.22 1.28
C ARG A 3 -25.13 -22.19 2.79
N LYS A 4 -23.87 -22.26 3.20
CA LYS A 4 -23.48 -22.04 4.60
C LYS A 4 -23.56 -20.55 4.91
N THR A 5 -24.72 -20.10 5.40
CA THR A 5 -24.80 -18.91 6.25
C THR A 5 -24.29 -19.29 7.63
N CYS A 6 -23.13 -18.78 8.01
CA CYS A 6 -22.63 -18.91 9.37
C CYS A 6 -23.39 -17.88 10.23
N CYS A 7 -24.53 -18.28 10.78
CA CYS A 7 -25.07 -17.63 11.97
C CYS A 7 -24.34 -18.23 13.17
N CYS A 8 -23.49 -17.45 13.82
CA CYS A 8 -23.08 -17.76 15.19
C CYS A 8 -24.28 -17.48 16.09
N TYR A 9 -24.95 -18.53 16.55
CA TYR A 9 -25.92 -18.45 17.64
C TYR A 9 -25.20 -18.91 18.92
N SER A 10 -25.17 -18.05 19.94
CA SER A 10 -25.01 -18.48 21.34
C SER A 10 -26.38 -18.35 21.99
N LEU A 11 -26.84 -19.43 22.63
CA LEU A 11 -28.10 -19.52 23.35
C LEU A 11 -27.85 -19.23 24.82
N ASP A 12 -28.27 -18.05 25.30
CA ASP A 12 -28.27 -17.72 26.72
C ASP A 12 -29.72 -17.58 27.24
N ALA A 13 -29.98 -18.07 28.46
CA ALA A 13 -31.30 -18.38 29.01
C ALA A 13 -32.23 -17.19 29.33
N HIS A 14 -31.95 -15.98 28.86
CA HIS A 14 -32.72 -14.78 29.23
C HIS A 14 -32.98 -13.84 28.04
N GLY A 15 -33.86 -14.27 27.14
CA GLY A 15 -34.52 -13.39 26.17
C GLY A 15 -33.63 -12.89 25.01
N ILE A 16 -34.28 -12.69 23.86
CA ILE A 16 -33.64 -12.26 22.62
C ILE A 16 -33.28 -10.78 22.75
N LYS A 17 -32.05 -10.46 23.14
CA LYS A 17 -31.47 -9.13 22.87
C LYS A 17 -30.85 -9.14 21.48
N PHE A 18 -31.47 -8.40 20.56
CA PHE A 18 -30.85 -8.02 19.29
C PHE A 18 -29.72 -7.03 19.55
N SER A 19 -28.50 -7.53 19.69
CA SER A 19 -27.31 -6.71 19.54
C SER A 19 -27.15 -6.37 18.05
N PRO A 20 -26.97 -5.10 17.65
CA PRO A 20 -26.62 -4.76 16.28
C PRO A 20 -25.25 -5.38 15.97
N CYS A 21 -25.25 -6.51 15.29
CA CYS A 21 -24.04 -7.16 14.81
C CYS A 21 -23.47 -6.30 13.68
N GLN A 22 -22.42 -5.50 13.96
CA GLN A 22 -21.67 -4.69 12.99
C GLN A 22 -20.94 -5.54 11.91
N GLN A 23 -21.34 -6.79 11.72
CA GLN A 23 -20.60 -7.83 11.00
C GLN A 23 -21.13 -8.09 9.58
N PHE A 24 -21.77 -7.11 8.93
CA PHE A 24 -22.15 -7.26 7.50
C PHE A 24 -21.14 -6.62 6.53
N SER A 25 -20.30 -5.69 6.97
CA SER A 25 -19.25 -5.07 6.13
C SER A 25 -18.00 -5.95 5.98
N TYR A 26 -17.64 -6.71 7.02
CA TYR A 26 -16.36 -7.42 7.10
C TYR A 26 -16.24 -8.71 6.26
N CYS A 27 -17.35 -9.26 5.73
CA CYS A 27 -17.31 -10.53 4.99
C CYS A 27 -16.90 -10.36 3.51
N ARG A 28 -17.06 -9.16 2.92
CA ARG A 28 -16.69 -8.91 1.51
C ARG A 28 -15.23 -8.49 1.33
N VAL A 29 -14.66 -7.80 2.32
CA VAL A 29 -13.26 -7.33 2.30
C VAL A 29 -12.28 -8.50 2.53
N ARG A 30 -12.63 -9.46 3.39
CA ARG A 30 -11.80 -10.65 3.71
C ARG A 30 -11.43 -11.55 2.53
N LYS A 31 -12.19 -11.51 1.42
CA LYS A 31 -11.92 -12.33 0.23
C LYS A 31 -10.76 -11.83 -0.64
N MET A 32 -10.45 -10.54 -0.62
CA MET A 32 -9.42 -9.94 -1.50
C MET A 32 -8.00 -10.16 -0.95
N VAL A 33 -7.85 -10.16 0.38
CA VAL A 33 -6.61 -10.48 1.11
C VAL A 33 -6.05 -11.84 0.72
N HIS A 34 -6.93 -12.83 0.58
CA HIS A 34 -6.57 -14.17 0.15
C HIS A 34 -6.04 -14.20 -1.30
N MET A 35 -6.49 -13.29 -2.18
CA MET A 35 -5.94 -13.18 -3.53
C MET A 35 -4.53 -12.60 -3.54
N ALA A 36 -4.23 -11.65 -2.66
CA ALA A 36 -2.88 -11.10 -2.47
C ALA A 36 -1.91 -12.17 -1.92
N ARG A 37 -2.39 -13.03 -1.02
CA ARG A 37 -1.58 -14.11 -0.42
C ARG A 37 -1.19 -15.22 -1.41
N ASN A 38 -1.98 -15.40 -2.46
CA ASN A 38 -1.78 -16.42 -3.50
C ASN A 38 -1.15 -15.88 -4.79
N MET A 39 -0.52 -14.70 -4.74
CA MET A 39 0.17 -14.08 -5.90
C MET A 39 1.31 -14.97 -6.38
N ARG A 40 1.15 -15.56 -7.57
CA ARG A 40 2.21 -16.28 -8.29
C ARG A 40 2.99 -15.31 -9.16
N VAL A 41 4.29 -15.58 -9.31
CA VAL A 41 5.19 -14.87 -10.23
C VAL A 41 4.55 -14.87 -11.62
N PRO A 42 4.33 -13.70 -12.24
CA PRO A 42 3.83 -13.66 -13.60
C PRO A 42 4.82 -14.33 -14.56
N PRO A 43 4.36 -15.10 -15.56
CA PRO A 43 5.23 -15.56 -16.64
C PRO A 43 5.77 -14.35 -17.41
N ASN A 44 7.03 -14.38 -17.87
CA ASN A 44 7.65 -13.28 -18.61
C ASN A 44 6.72 -12.76 -19.73
N SER A 45 6.40 -11.47 -19.69
CA SER A 45 5.53 -10.81 -20.65
C SER A 45 6.20 -10.79 -22.03
N ALA A 46 5.46 -11.20 -23.06
CA ALA A 46 5.98 -11.23 -24.43
C ALA A 46 5.96 -9.84 -25.10
N SER A 47 5.10 -8.94 -24.63
CA SER A 47 4.91 -7.59 -25.19
C SER A 47 4.81 -6.50 -24.12
N LEU A 48 5.15 -5.26 -24.51
CA LEU A 48 5.02 -4.08 -23.65
C LEU A 48 3.56 -3.78 -23.28
N ALA A 49 2.62 -4.04 -24.19
CA ALA A 49 1.19 -3.80 -23.95
C ALA A 49 0.64 -4.71 -22.85
N GLU A 50 1.06 -5.98 -22.84
CA GLU A 50 0.71 -6.94 -21.80
C GLU A 50 1.27 -6.53 -20.43
N ALA A 51 2.56 -6.14 -20.38
CA ALA A 51 3.21 -5.69 -19.16
C ALA A 51 2.51 -4.45 -18.56
N LYS A 52 2.08 -3.50 -19.41
CA LYS A 52 1.29 -2.32 -18.99
C LYS A 52 -0.07 -2.73 -18.42
N LYS A 53 -0.79 -3.65 -19.09
CA LYS A 53 -2.08 -4.15 -18.61
C LYS A 53 -1.96 -4.77 -17.21
N ARG A 54 -0.93 -5.61 -17.00
CA ARG A 54 -0.63 -6.24 -15.70
C ARG A 54 -0.26 -5.21 -14.63
N THR A 55 0.52 -4.20 -14.99
CA THR A 55 0.88 -3.10 -14.07
C THR A 55 -0.37 -2.34 -13.59
N LEU A 56 -1.33 -2.10 -14.49
CA LEU A 56 -2.60 -1.45 -14.13
C LEU A 56 -3.49 -2.36 -13.26
N GLU A 57 -3.48 -3.66 -13.49
CA GLU A 57 -4.18 -4.62 -12.64
C GLU A 57 -3.59 -4.67 -11.23
N PHE A 58 -2.27 -4.72 -11.14
CA PHE A 58 -1.53 -4.59 -9.89
C PHE A 58 -1.84 -3.28 -9.17
N PHE A 59 -1.82 -2.14 -9.87
CA PHE A 59 -2.17 -0.84 -9.29
C PHE A 59 -3.59 -0.83 -8.69
N ARG A 60 -4.58 -1.38 -9.41
CA ARG A 60 -5.96 -1.52 -8.90
C ARG A 60 -6.05 -2.47 -7.71
N MET A 61 -5.18 -3.48 -7.65
CA MET A 61 -5.10 -4.39 -6.50
C MET A 61 -4.56 -3.64 -5.27
N CYS A 62 -3.45 -2.92 -5.41
CA CYS A 62 -2.90 -2.07 -4.34
C CYS A 62 -3.94 -1.07 -3.81
N CYS A 63 -4.64 -0.35 -4.69
CA CYS A 63 -5.63 0.63 -4.22
C CYS A 63 -6.79 0.02 -3.43
N ARG A 64 -7.11 -1.26 -3.69
CA ARG A 64 -8.17 -2.00 -2.99
C ARG A 64 -7.72 -2.55 -1.64
N SER A 65 -6.44 -2.85 -1.44
CA SER A 65 -5.88 -3.31 -0.17
C SER A 65 -5.51 -2.17 0.79
N ILE A 66 -5.36 -0.93 0.30
CA ILE A 66 -5.01 0.23 1.16
C ILE A 66 -5.93 0.38 2.38
N PRO A 67 -7.28 0.33 2.29
CA PRO A 67 -8.14 0.50 3.46
C PRO A 67 -7.85 -0.53 4.56
N GLU A 68 -7.57 -1.77 4.17
CA GLU A 68 -7.22 -2.85 5.09
C GLU A 68 -5.85 -2.62 5.73
N ILE A 69 -4.85 -2.20 4.94
CA ILE A 69 -3.52 -1.82 5.46
C ILE A 69 -3.64 -0.67 6.48
N MET A 70 -4.55 0.29 6.26
CA MET A 70 -4.79 1.37 7.22
C MET A 70 -5.38 0.89 8.54
N GLU A 71 -6.32 -0.06 8.51
CA GLU A 71 -6.90 -0.69 9.70
C GLU A 71 -5.84 -1.50 10.48
N ILE A 72 -5.09 -2.33 9.76
CA ILE A 72 -4.04 -3.20 10.30
C ILE A 72 -2.97 -2.41 11.05
N TYR A 73 -2.50 -1.30 10.47
CA TYR A 73 -1.39 -0.52 11.01
C TYR A 73 -1.84 0.71 11.82
N ASN A 74 -3.16 0.90 11.98
CA ASN A 74 -3.79 2.06 12.60
C ASN A 74 -3.22 3.40 12.08
N LEU A 75 -3.20 3.59 10.76
CA LEU A 75 -2.56 4.74 10.09
C LEU A 75 -3.45 5.99 9.97
N TYR A 76 -4.69 5.93 10.46
CA TYR A 76 -5.68 7.01 10.33
C TYR A 76 -5.23 8.34 10.93
N ASP A 77 -4.39 8.30 11.97
CA ASP A 77 -3.90 9.51 12.65
C ASP A 77 -2.86 10.27 11.83
N VAL A 78 -2.16 9.59 10.93
CA VAL A 78 -1.00 10.16 10.21
C VAL A 78 -1.37 10.47 8.77
N VAL A 79 -2.16 9.62 8.11
CA VAL A 79 -2.36 9.68 6.66
C VAL A 79 -3.76 9.35 6.23
N SER A 80 -4.23 10.11 5.24
CA SER A 80 -5.48 9.84 4.53
C SER A 80 -5.33 8.74 3.47
N PRO A 81 -6.38 7.94 3.18
CA PRO A 81 -6.32 6.92 2.12
C PRO A 81 -6.01 7.50 0.74
N SER A 82 -6.33 8.78 0.51
CA SER A 82 -6.03 9.49 -0.74
C SER A 82 -4.53 9.72 -0.93
N GLN A 83 -3.82 10.10 0.15
CA GLN A 83 -2.37 10.29 0.13
C GLN A 83 -1.63 8.98 -0.15
N LEU A 84 -2.03 7.86 0.47
CA LEU A 84 -1.43 6.55 0.18
C LEU A 84 -1.64 6.13 -1.28
N ARG A 85 -2.84 6.33 -1.83
CA ARG A 85 -3.11 6.05 -3.26
C ARG A 85 -2.24 6.91 -4.18
N SER A 86 -2.03 8.17 -3.80
CA SER A 86 -1.18 9.10 -4.54
C SER A 86 0.30 8.70 -4.47
N ALA A 87 0.78 8.24 -3.31
CA ALA A 87 2.13 7.71 -3.13
C ALA A 87 2.38 6.46 -4.00
N VAL A 88 1.45 5.50 -3.99
CA VAL A 88 1.52 4.32 -4.87
C VAL A 88 1.55 4.73 -6.35
N ALA A 89 0.74 5.72 -6.73
CA ALA A 89 0.74 6.23 -8.09
C ALA A 89 2.05 6.95 -8.44
N ALA A 90 2.69 7.63 -7.49
CA ALA A 90 4.01 8.23 -7.67
C ALA A 90 5.08 7.16 -7.91
N GLU A 91 5.07 6.06 -7.16
CA GLU A 91 6.01 4.93 -7.37
C GLU A 91 5.86 4.30 -8.77
N VAL A 92 4.62 4.13 -9.25
CA VAL A 92 4.39 3.63 -10.62
C VAL A 92 4.90 4.63 -11.66
N ARG A 93 4.71 5.94 -11.43
CA ARG A 93 5.20 7.00 -12.33
C ARG A 93 6.71 7.15 -12.34
N LYS A 94 7.42 6.92 -11.23
CA LYS A 94 8.90 6.94 -11.17
C LYS A 94 9.53 5.98 -12.18
N ASN A 95 8.84 4.89 -12.48
CA ASN A 95 9.30 3.83 -13.38
C ASN A 95 8.71 3.94 -14.80
N SER A 96 8.09 5.06 -15.18
CA SER A 96 7.43 5.20 -16.48
C SER A 96 8.39 5.25 -17.68
N ASN A 97 9.66 5.53 -17.43
CA ASN A 97 10.73 5.60 -18.43
C ASN A 97 11.26 4.23 -18.88
N VAL A 98 10.85 3.14 -18.22
CA VAL A 98 11.34 1.79 -18.55
C VAL A 98 10.65 1.26 -19.81
N THR A 99 11.43 0.98 -20.84
CA THR A 99 10.95 0.44 -22.13
C THR A 99 11.05 -1.08 -22.23
N ASN A 100 11.95 -1.72 -21.48
CA ASN A 100 12.17 -3.16 -21.55
C ASN A 100 11.08 -3.93 -20.75
N PRO A 101 10.29 -4.81 -21.39
CA PRO A 101 9.19 -5.53 -20.72
C PRO A 101 9.69 -6.45 -19.59
N LYS A 102 10.88 -7.05 -19.71
CA LYS A 102 11.45 -7.92 -18.66
C LYS A 102 11.76 -7.15 -17.38
N VAL A 103 12.21 -5.90 -17.52
CA VAL A 103 12.48 -5.02 -16.37
C VAL A 103 11.16 -4.62 -15.71
N ILE A 104 10.11 -4.34 -16.49
CA ILE A 104 8.78 -4.04 -15.96
C ILE A 104 8.23 -5.24 -15.17
N ASP A 105 8.37 -6.46 -15.67
CA ASP A 105 7.93 -7.66 -14.96
C ASP A 105 8.69 -7.86 -13.63
N MET A 106 10.00 -7.61 -13.62
CA MET A 106 10.79 -7.65 -12.39
C MET A 106 10.34 -6.58 -11.38
N LEU A 107 10.05 -5.36 -11.84
CA LEU A 107 9.54 -4.29 -10.97
C LEU A 107 8.15 -4.63 -10.41
N LEU A 108 7.30 -5.22 -11.24
CA LEU A 108 5.98 -5.68 -10.84
C LEU A 108 6.08 -6.81 -9.81
N PHE A 109 7.01 -7.76 -9.98
CA PHE A 109 7.29 -8.80 -8.98
C PHE A 109 7.74 -8.21 -7.64
N LYS A 110 8.70 -7.27 -7.64
CA LYS A 110 9.13 -6.55 -6.43
C LYS A 110 7.96 -5.81 -5.75
N GLY A 111 7.08 -5.19 -6.54
CA GLY A 111 5.90 -4.51 -6.04
C GLY A 111 4.87 -5.46 -5.41
N MET A 112 4.67 -6.64 -6.01
CA MET A 112 3.79 -7.68 -5.46
C MET A 112 4.30 -8.24 -4.15
N GLU A 113 5.61 -8.51 -4.07
CA GLU A 113 6.26 -8.98 -2.85
C GLU A 113 6.15 -7.93 -1.72
N GLU A 114 6.40 -6.66 -2.04
CA GLU A 114 6.23 -5.56 -1.10
C GLU A 114 4.79 -5.48 -0.56
N LEU A 115 3.79 -5.59 -1.44
CA LEU A 115 2.38 -5.58 -1.06
C LEU A 115 2.04 -6.77 -0.16
N LYS A 116 2.54 -7.96 -0.50
CA LYS A 116 2.36 -9.17 0.31
C LYS A 116 2.94 -9.00 1.70
N ASN A 117 4.15 -8.44 1.82
CA ASN A 117 4.79 -8.19 3.12
C ASN A 117 4.00 -7.20 3.99
N CYS A 118 3.32 -6.22 3.39
CA CYS A 118 2.43 -5.31 4.12
C CYS A 118 1.14 -6.00 4.58
N VAL A 119 0.55 -6.84 3.74
CA VAL A 119 -0.71 -7.56 4.04
C VAL A 119 -0.50 -8.72 5.03
N ASP A 120 0.66 -9.37 4.98
CA ASP A 120 1.05 -10.45 5.91
C ASP A 120 1.69 -9.91 7.20
N HIS A 121 1.65 -8.60 7.43
CA HIS A 121 2.18 -7.94 8.63
C HIS A 121 3.66 -8.21 8.90
N SER A 122 4.43 -8.55 7.86
CA SER A 122 5.86 -8.82 8.00
C SER A 122 6.67 -7.53 8.21
N LYS A 123 6.07 -6.36 7.93
CA LYS A 123 6.66 -5.04 8.19
C LYS A 123 6.05 -4.38 9.43
N GLN A 124 6.83 -3.55 10.10
CA GLN A 124 6.37 -2.69 11.19
C GLN A 124 5.79 -1.35 10.69
N ARG A 125 4.91 -0.73 11.49
CA ARG A 125 4.25 0.56 11.19
C ARG A 125 5.24 1.66 10.80
N HIS A 126 6.34 1.78 11.53
CA HIS A 126 7.32 2.85 11.31
C HIS A 126 8.00 2.75 9.93
N HIS A 127 8.14 1.54 9.36
CA HIS A 127 8.66 1.37 8.00
C HIS A 127 7.68 1.88 6.93
N LEU A 128 6.38 1.63 7.10
CA LEU A 128 5.36 2.13 6.17
C LEU A 128 5.28 3.66 6.21
N VAL A 129 5.31 4.23 7.42
CA VAL A 129 5.27 5.68 7.62
C VAL A 129 6.52 6.34 7.01
N GLY A 130 7.71 5.84 7.34
CA GLY A 130 8.95 6.39 6.79
C GLY A 130 9.00 6.36 5.26
N LYS A 131 8.53 5.27 4.65
CA LYS A 131 8.61 5.08 3.19
C LYS A 131 7.53 5.82 2.39
N TYR A 132 6.27 5.73 2.80
CA TYR A 132 5.13 6.19 1.97
C TYR A 132 4.49 7.49 2.44
N VAL A 133 4.79 7.94 3.66
CA VAL A 133 4.14 9.10 4.28
C VAL A 133 5.08 10.28 4.35
N VAL A 134 6.24 10.07 4.96
CA VAL A 134 7.24 11.11 5.14
C VAL A 134 7.95 11.40 3.81
N GLY A 135 8.08 10.38 2.94
CA GLY A 135 8.77 10.52 1.67
C GLY A 135 10.26 10.84 1.87
N ASN A 136 10.99 11.05 0.77
CA ASN A 136 12.42 11.37 0.79
C ASN A 136 12.75 12.76 1.37
N GLN A 137 11.73 13.49 1.84
CA GLN A 137 11.85 14.66 2.68
C GLN A 137 11.83 14.14 4.12
N GLY A 138 13.00 13.85 4.68
CA GLY A 138 13.13 13.19 5.97
C GLY A 138 12.30 13.84 7.09
N LEU A 139 12.18 13.11 8.20
CA LEU A 139 11.53 13.54 9.47
C LEU A 139 12.05 14.88 10.04
N VAL A 140 13.04 15.50 9.40
CA VAL A 140 13.49 16.85 9.66
C VAL A 140 12.64 17.80 8.81
N GLN A 141 11.44 18.13 9.32
CA GLN A 141 10.94 19.47 9.05
C GLN A 141 11.98 20.40 9.64
N ASP A 142 12.83 20.99 8.80
CA ASP A 142 13.74 22.06 9.20
C ASP A 142 12.88 23.14 9.85
N LEU A 143 12.90 23.13 11.18
CA LEU A 143 12.29 24.15 12.00
C LEU A 143 13.12 25.42 11.78
N GLY A 144 12.72 26.19 10.78
CA GLY A 144 12.94 27.63 10.70
C GLY A 144 14.39 28.07 10.61
N HIS A 145 14.88 28.26 9.39
CA HIS A 145 15.25 29.62 9.01
C HIS A 145 14.87 29.89 7.56
N LYS A 146 14.48 31.15 7.34
CA LYS A 146 14.03 31.78 6.11
C LYS A 146 15.01 31.64 4.93
N ASP A 147 15.11 30.46 4.33
CA ASP A 147 15.95 30.18 3.16
C ASP A 147 15.29 30.56 1.82
N TRP A 148 14.62 31.71 1.78
CA TRP A 148 14.02 32.19 0.54
C TRP A 148 15.13 32.74 -0.37
N GLY A 149 15.73 31.86 -1.19
CA GLY A 149 16.65 32.24 -2.27
C GLY A 149 18.04 31.61 -2.25
N SER A 150 18.38 30.72 -1.32
CA SER A 150 19.66 29.99 -1.38
C SER A 150 19.58 28.82 -2.38
N SER A 151 20.59 28.71 -3.25
CA SER A 151 20.69 27.61 -4.21
C SER A 151 20.86 26.27 -3.49
N ASN A 152 20.36 25.17 -4.07
CA ASN A 152 20.54 23.83 -3.51
C ASN A 152 22.02 23.53 -3.25
N PHE A 153 22.90 23.93 -4.18
CA PHE A 153 24.35 23.86 -4.01
C PHE A 153 24.84 24.52 -2.72
N LEU A 154 24.34 25.70 -2.36
CA LEU A 154 24.82 26.41 -1.17
C LEU A 154 24.39 25.70 0.12
N LYS A 155 23.20 25.11 0.13
CA LYS A 155 22.73 24.27 1.26
C LYS A 155 23.56 22.99 1.38
N ASP A 156 23.84 22.36 0.25
CA ASP A 156 24.66 21.14 0.20
C ASP A 156 26.11 21.45 0.61
N PHE A 157 26.65 22.59 0.17
CA PHE A 157 27.97 23.11 0.54
C PHE A 157 28.16 23.28 2.05
N TYR A 158 27.16 23.81 2.75
CA TYR A 158 27.25 23.99 4.20
C TYR A 158 26.96 22.71 5.00
N SER A 159 26.32 21.70 4.40
CA SER A 159 25.92 20.47 5.10
C SER A 159 26.90 19.32 4.90
N SER A 160 27.56 19.20 3.74
CA SER A 160 28.43 18.07 3.43
C SER A 160 29.47 18.42 2.35
N ASN A 161 30.57 17.67 2.31
CA ASN A 161 31.60 17.78 1.27
C ASN A 161 31.37 16.86 0.05
N TYR A 162 30.21 16.20 -0.01
CA TYR A 162 29.83 15.34 -1.15
C TYR A 162 28.86 16.09 -2.06
N PHE A 163 29.38 16.65 -3.14
CA PHE A 163 28.64 17.31 -4.22
C PHE A 163 28.46 16.36 -5.40
#